data_AF-A0A441UCP7-F1
#
_entry.id   AF-A0A441UCP7-F1
#
_cell.length_a   1.000
_cell.length_b   1.000
_cell.length_c   1.000
_cell.angle_alpha   90.00
_cell.angle_beta   90.00
_cell.angle_gamma   90.00
#
_symmetry.space_group_name_H-M   'P 1'
#
loop_
_entity.id
_entity.type
_entity.pdbx_description
1 polymer ?
#
loop_
_entity_poly.entity_id
_entity_poly.type
_entity_poly.pdbx_seq_one_letter_code
_entity_poly.pdbx_strand_id
1 'polypeptide(L)'
;MIDWDEIRKYRHVTDPSPTTWPAGVKAISRQGVSLLGIHESTGELYWGGQQVVTARRLANFEQRLALAVTIATVVMAVIEIGRAANWITH
;
A
#
# COMPACT_ATOMS: atom_id res chain seq x y z
N MET A 1 12.63 11.94 31.71
CA MET A 1 13.15 11.32 30.47
C MET A 1 12.17 10.24 30.07
N ILE A 2 11.80 10.14 28.80
CA ILE A 2 10.90 9.06 28.33
C ILE A 2 11.67 7.73 28.43
N ASP A 3 11.11 6.74 29.12
CA ASP A 3 11.66 5.39 29.17
C ASP A 3 11.22 4.59 27.95
N TRP A 4 12.12 4.46 26.98
CA TRP A 4 11.84 3.79 25.72
C TRP A 4 11.78 2.27 25.83
N ASP A 5 12.43 1.68 26.84
CA ASP A 5 12.46 0.22 27.00
C ASP A 5 11.15 -0.29 27.58
N GLU A 6 10.58 0.46 28.51
CA GLU A 6 9.22 0.21 29.01
C GLU A 6 8.18 0.32 27.89
N ILE A 7 8.23 1.38 27.08
CA ILE A 7 7.30 1.60 25.96
C ILE A 7 7.35 0.45 24.94
N ARG A 8 8.54 -0.04 24.60
CA ARG A 8 8.72 -1.14 23.64
C ARG A 8 8.15 -2.47 24.14
N LYS A 9 8.12 -2.68 25.47
CA LYS A 9 7.55 -3.88 26.09
C LYS A 9 6.04 -4.00 25.89
N TYR A 10 5.34 -2.88 25.78
CA TYR A 10 3.87 -2.83 25.71
C TYR A 10 3.36 -2.38 24.34
N ARG A 11 3.80 -3.00 23.24
CA ARG A 11 3.36 -2.61 21.87
C ARG A 11 1.84 -2.77 21.64
N HIS A 12 1.24 -3.84 22.16
CA HIS A 12 -0.19 -4.14 21.99
C HIS A 12 -0.93 -4.04 23.33
N VAL A 13 -2.25 -3.81 23.27
CA VAL A 13 -3.10 -3.96 24.46
C VAL A 13 -3.15 -5.43 24.89
N THR A 14 -3.36 -5.66 26.19
CA THR A 14 -3.55 -7.01 26.74
C THR A 14 -4.94 -7.56 26.42
N ASP A 15 -5.93 -6.67 26.28
CA ASP A 15 -7.31 -7.04 25.98
C ASP A 15 -7.46 -7.65 24.57
N PRO A 16 -8.42 -8.58 24.38
CA PRO A 16 -8.69 -9.14 23.07
C PRO A 16 -9.16 -8.05 22.09
N SER A 17 -8.68 -8.14 20.86
CA SER A 17 -9.12 -7.23 19.79
C SER A 17 -10.52 -7.61 19.29
N PRO A 18 -11.28 -6.67 18.71
CA PRO A 18 -12.63 -6.93 18.21
C PRO A 18 -12.67 -8.13 17.26
N THR A 19 -13.71 -8.96 17.39
CA THR A 19 -13.88 -10.17 16.56
C THR A 19 -14.13 -9.86 15.08
N THR A 20 -14.49 -8.61 14.75
CA THR A 20 -14.64 -8.12 13.38
C THR A 20 -13.31 -7.88 12.68
N TRP A 21 -12.20 -7.88 13.41
CA TRP A 21 -10.88 -7.65 12.84
C TRP A 21 -10.32 -8.94 12.21
N PRO A 22 -9.52 -8.83 11.13
CA PRO A 22 -8.87 -9.98 10.54
C PRO A 22 -8.01 -10.73 11.56
N ALA A 23 -7.89 -12.06 11.37
CA ALA A 23 -7.08 -12.90 12.23
C ALA A 23 -5.63 -12.38 12.33
N GLY A 24 -5.11 -12.32 13.55
CA GLY A 24 -3.75 -11.84 13.82
C GLY A 24 -3.61 -10.32 13.99
N VAL A 25 -4.65 -9.53 13.73
CA VAL A 25 -4.63 -8.07 14.00
C VAL A 25 -4.89 -7.81 15.48
N LYS A 26 -3.98 -7.07 16.13
CA LYS A 26 -4.09 -6.68 17.54
C LYS A 26 -4.10 -5.17 17.74
N ALA A 27 -4.97 -4.71 18.62
CA ALA A 27 -5.01 -3.30 19.02
C ALA A 27 -3.68 -2.89 19.68
N ILE A 28 -3.28 -1.65 19.42
CA ILE A 28 -2.02 -1.07 19.89
C ILE A 28 -2.28 -0.39 21.24
N SER A 29 -1.35 -0.53 22.20
CA SER A 29 -1.49 0.13 23.51
C SER A 29 -1.21 1.63 23.41
N ARG A 30 -1.69 2.42 24.39
CA ARG A 30 -1.38 3.87 24.44
C ARG A 30 0.11 4.16 24.54
N GLN A 31 0.85 3.35 25.29
CA GLN A 31 2.30 3.43 25.37
C GLN A 31 2.93 3.04 24.02
N GLY A 32 2.43 2.01 23.36
CA GLY A 32 2.90 1.60 22.04
C GLY A 32 2.75 2.70 20.99
N VAL A 33 1.66 3.48 21.03
CA VAL A 33 1.41 4.61 20.10
C VAL A 33 2.53 5.65 20.12
N SER A 34 3.26 5.84 21.23
CA SER A 34 4.37 6.80 21.26
C SER A 34 5.57 6.38 20.41
N LEU A 35 5.55 5.17 19.83
CA LEU A 35 6.51 4.72 18.82
C LEU A 35 6.15 5.20 17.40
N LEU A 36 4.99 5.83 17.19
CA LEU A 36 4.64 6.49 15.94
C LEU A 36 5.34 7.83 15.81
N GLY A 37 5.95 8.06 14.65
CA GLY A 37 6.53 9.32 14.26
C GLY A 37 6.17 9.68 12.82
N ILE A 38 6.26 10.96 12.50
CA ILE A 38 6.10 11.47 11.14
C ILE A 38 7.41 12.16 10.78
N HIS A 39 7.97 11.85 9.62
CA HIS A 39 9.15 12.54 9.12
C HIS A 39 8.77 13.95 8.67
N GLU A 40 9.40 14.97 9.25
CA GLU A 40 8.98 16.38 9.10
C GLU A 40 8.96 16.87 7.64
N SER A 41 9.94 16.47 6.83
CA SER A 41 10.05 16.93 5.44
C SER A 41 9.31 16.07 4.41
N THR A 42 9.14 14.77 4.65
CA THR A 42 8.56 13.83 3.68
C THR A 42 7.11 13.48 4.01
N GLY A 43 6.67 13.74 5.25
CA GLY A 43 5.36 13.36 5.76
C GLY A 43 5.18 11.85 5.92
N GLU A 44 6.25 11.06 5.83
CA GLU A 44 6.19 9.61 5.91
C GLU A 44 5.96 9.14 7.35
N LEU A 45 5.14 8.11 7.51
CA LEU A 45 4.82 7.52 8.80
C LEU A 45 5.89 6.49 9.18
N TYR A 46 6.39 6.57 10.41
CA TYR A 46 7.35 5.63 10.98
C TYR A 46 6.80 4.99 12.25
N TRP A 47 7.11 3.72 12.46
CA TRP A 47 6.83 2.96 13.67
C TRP A 47 8.14 2.41 14.23
N GLY A 48 8.56 2.88 15.40
CA GLY A 48 9.80 2.43 16.04
C GLY A 48 11.04 2.62 15.16
N GLY A 49 11.06 3.67 14.33
CA GLY A 49 12.15 3.97 13.38
C GLY A 49 12.08 3.21 12.06
N GLN A 50 11.08 2.35 11.85
CA GLN A 50 10.84 1.68 10.55
C GLN A 50 9.69 2.37 9.81
N GLN A 51 9.83 2.55 8.51
CA GLN A 51 8.80 3.20 7.69
C GLN A 51 7.55 2.31 7.59
N VAL A 52 6.37 2.87 7.90
CA VAL A 52 5.07 2.20 7.77
C VAL A 52 4.58 2.42 6.35
N VAL A 53 4.67 1.39 5.51
CA VAL A 53 4.08 1.42 4.17
C VAL A 53 2.60 1.12 4.28
N THR A 54 1.77 2.14 4.36
CA THR A 54 0.33 1.99 4.15
C THR A 54 0.11 1.59 2.70
N ALA A 55 -0.81 0.66 2.42
CA ALA A 55 -1.21 0.35 1.05
C ALA A 55 -1.65 1.64 0.36
N ARG A 56 -0.76 2.23 -0.46
CA ARG A 56 -1.12 3.37 -1.31
C ARG A 56 -2.12 2.81 -2.30
N ARG A 57 -3.36 3.33 -2.30
CA ARG A 57 -4.29 3.15 -3.41
C ARG A 57 -3.50 3.44 -4.68
N LEU A 58 -3.51 2.53 -5.68
CA LEU A 58 -2.60 2.57 -6.84
C LEU A 58 -2.35 4.02 -7.25
N ALA A 59 -1.10 4.46 -7.13
CA ALA A 59 -0.77 5.84 -7.45
C ALA A 59 -1.18 6.12 -8.90
N ASN A 60 -1.57 7.36 -9.20
CA ASN A 60 -2.02 7.78 -10.54
C ASN A 60 -1.08 7.31 -11.68
N PHE A 61 0.20 7.09 -11.40
CA PHE A 61 1.18 6.51 -12.31
C PHE A 61 0.88 5.06 -12.71
N GLU A 62 0.59 4.17 -11.75
CA GLU A 62 0.28 2.76 -12.01
C GLU A 62 -1.02 2.62 -12.80
N GLN A 63 -2.01 3.47 -12.51
CA GLN A 63 -3.25 3.54 -13.28
C GLN A 63 -3.01 4.00 -14.73
N ARG A 64 -2.14 4.98 -14.97
CA ARG A 64 -1.78 5.42 -16.32
C ARG A 64 -1.02 4.35 -17.09
N LEU A 65 -0.15 3.59 -16.41
CA LEU A 65 0.59 2.49 -17.02
C LEU A 65 -0.35 1.34 -17.41
N ALA A 66 -1.29 0.99 -16.53
CA ALA A 66 -2.34 0.02 -16.83
C ALA A 66 -3.19 0.46 -18.04
N LEU A 67 -3.60 1.74 -18.08
CA LEU A 67 -4.36 2.29 -19.22
C LEU A 67 -3.56 2.21 -20.54
N ALA A 68 -2.28 2.56 -20.52
CA ALA A 68 -1.43 2.47 -21.71
C ALA A 68 -1.30 1.03 -22.23
N VAL A 69 -1.12 0.06 -21.32
CA VAL A 69 -1.07 -1.37 -21.68
C VAL A 69 -2.40 -1.80 -22.29
N THR A 70 -3.54 -1.46 -21.68
CA THR A 70 -4.86 -1.81 -22.22
C THR A 70 -5.08 -1.24 -23.62
N ILE A 71 -4.71 0.03 -23.85
CA ILE A 71 -4.82 0.66 -25.18
C ILE A 71 -3.95 -0.09 -26.19
N ALA A 72 -2.69 -0.39 -25.84
CA ALA A 72 -1.79 -1.12 -26.72
C ALA A 72 -2.34 -2.51 -27.09
N THR A 73 -2.90 -3.24 -26.12
CA THR A 73 -3.54 -4.54 -26.36
C THR A 73 -4.71 -4.42 -27.32
N VAL A 74 -5.58 -3.42 -27.15
CA VAL A 74 -6.74 -3.20 -28.04
C VAL A 74 -6.29 -2.83 -29.46
N VAL A 75 -5.30 -1.94 -29.60
CA VAL A 75 -4.75 -1.56 -30.91
C VAL A 75 -4.16 -2.77 -31.62
N MET A 76 -3.37 -3.59 -30.92
CA MET A 76 -2.81 -4.83 -31.48
C MET A 76 -3.91 -5.79 -31.95
N ALA A 77 -4.95 -5.98 -31.15
CA ALA A 77 -6.08 -6.84 -31.53
C ALA A 77 -6.78 -6.33 -32.82
N VAL A 78 -6.99 -5.02 -32.95
CA VAL A 78 -7.59 -4.43 -34.16
C VAL A 78 -6.68 -4.63 -35.38
N ILE A 79 -5.36 -4.45 -35.23
CA ILE A 79 -4.40 -4.68 -36.32
C ILE A 79 -4.43 -6.14 -36.76
N GLU A 80 -4.44 -7.08 -35.82
CA GLU A 80 -4.51 -8.51 -36.13
C GLU A 80 -5.79 -8.89 -36.88
N ILE A 81 -6.94 -8.35 -36.45
CA ILE A 81 -8.21 -8.54 -37.17
C ILE A 81 -8.14 -7.93 -38.58
N GLY A 82 -7.60 -6.72 -38.72
CA GLY A 82 -7.46 -6.06 -40.02
C GLY A 82 -6.52 -6.79 -40.97
N ARG A 83 -5.46 -7.42 -40.47
CA ARG A 83 -4.58 -8.32 -41.23
C ARG A 83 -5.32 -9.59 -41.64
N ALA A 84 -6.05 -10.22 -40.72
CA ALA A 84 -6.82 -11.43 -41.02
C ALA A 84 -7.91 -11.20 -42.07
N ALA A 85 -8.52 -10.00 -42.08
CA ALA A 85 -9.50 -9.58 -43.09
C ALA A 85 -8.87 -9.03 -44.38
N ASN A 86 -7.54 -9.01 -44.49
CA ASN A 86 -6.77 -8.48 -45.62
C ASN A 86 -7.02 -6.99 -45.93
N TRP A 87 -7.49 -6.22 -44.93
CA TRP A 87 -7.71 -4.77 -45.02
C TRP A 87 -6.45 -3.96 -44.74
N ILE A 88 -5.50 -4.55 -44.00
CA ILE A 88 -4.20 -3.96 -43.70
C ILE A 88 -3.14 -4.81 -44.39
N THR A 89 -2.64 -4.31 -45.52
CA THR A 89 -1.54 -4.90 -46.28
C THR A 89 -0.26 -4.10 -46.05
N HIS A 90 0.57 -4.59 -45.14
CA HIS A 90 2.01 -4.31 -45.05
C HIS A 90 2.71 -5.51 -44.42
#